data_AF-A0A6A9SWN4-F1
#
_entry.id   AF-A0A6A9SWN4-F1
#
_cell.length_a   1.000
_cell.length_b   1.000
_cell.length_c   1.000
_cell.angle_alpha   90.00
_cell.angle_beta   90.00
_cell.angle_gamma   90.00
#
_symmetry.space_group_name_H-M   'P 1'
#
loop_
_entity.id
_entity.type
_entity.pdbx_description
1 polymer ?
#
loop_
_entity_poly.entity_id
_entity_poly.type
_entity_poly.pdbx_seq_one_letter_code
_entity_poly.pdbx_strand_id
1 'polypeptide(L)'
;MRDPREELAERIAGEVTLSEEPGATIRKWREEFDVAQTTLADELGVSASVVSDYESGRRENPGIGVVRRVVEGLLAVDERRG
;
A
#
# COMPACT_ATOMS: atom_id res chain seq x y z
N MET A 1 -12.77 20.48 8.71
CA MET A 1 -11.67 20.11 7.77
C MET A 1 -11.38 18.65 8.06
N ARG A 2 -11.35 17.77 7.05
CA ARG A 2 -10.95 16.38 7.29
C ARG A 2 -9.45 16.34 7.58
N ASP A 3 -9.01 15.29 8.26
CA ASP A 3 -7.58 15.06 8.51
C ASP A 3 -6.87 14.80 7.16
N PRO A 4 -5.81 15.54 6.78
CA PRO A 4 -5.06 15.30 5.55
C PRO A 4 -4.63 13.84 5.37
N ARG A 5 -4.36 13.14 6.47
CA ARG A 5 -4.03 11.72 6.45
C ARG A 5 -5.20 10.86 6.00
N GLU A 6 -6.41 11.14 6.51
CA GLU A 6 -7.63 10.43 6.10
C GLU A 6 -7.94 10.68 4.62
N GLU A 7 -7.77 11.91 4.14
CA GLU A 7 -7.96 12.24 2.72
C GLU A 7 -6.97 11.48 1.82
N LEU A 8 -5.71 11.38 2.24
CA LEU A 8 -4.70 10.61 1.50
C LEU A 8 -5.01 9.12 1.53
N ALA A 9 -5.43 8.57 2.68
CA ALA A 9 -5.84 7.17 2.80
C ALA A 9 -7.02 6.84 1.86
N GLU A 10 -8.06 7.68 1.84
CA GLU A 10 -9.21 7.53 0.95
C GLU A 10 -8.79 7.56 -0.52
N ARG A 11 -7.88 8.48 -0.88
CA ARG A 11 -7.36 8.59 -2.25
C ARG A 11 -6.59 7.35 -2.68
N ILE A 12 -5.66 6.86 -1.86
CA ILE A 12 -4.86 5.67 -2.17
C ILE A 12 -5.77 4.45 -2.30
N ALA A 13 -6.66 4.23 -1.31
CA ALA A 13 -7.57 3.09 -1.30
C ALA A 13 -8.53 3.11 -2.50
N GLY A 14 -9.04 4.29 -2.87
CA GLY A 14 -9.89 4.48 -4.04
C GLY A 14 -9.15 4.17 -5.34
N GLU A 15 -7.92 4.66 -5.50
CA GLU A 15 -7.11 4.39 -6.69
C GLU A 15 -6.81 2.89 -6.85
N VAL A 16 -6.41 2.21 -5.77
CA VAL A 16 -6.16 0.76 -5.80
C VAL A 16 -7.43 -0.02 -6.15
N THR A 17 -8.58 0.38 -5.60
CA THR A 17 -9.87 -0.32 -5.78
C THR A 17 -10.43 -0.16 -7.19
N LEU A 18 -10.22 1.00 -7.82
CA LEU A 18 -10.74 1.31 -9.16
C LEU A 18 -9.77 0.96 -10.28
N SER A 19 -8.55 0.54 -9.96
CA SER A 19 -7.52 0.19 -10.94
C SER A 19 -7.81 -1.15 -11.62
N GLU A 20 -7.52 -1.23 -12.92
CA GLU A 20 -7.48 -2.50 -13.66
C GLU A 20 -6.24 -3.35 -13.28
N GLU A 21 -5.21 -2.71 -12.71
CA GLU A 21 -3.99 -3.35 -12.23
C GLU A 21 -3.72 -2.99 -10.74
N PRO A 22 -4.52 -3.48 -9.77
CA PRO A 22 -4.40 -3.10 -8.36
C PRO A 22 -3.01 -3.34 -7.77
N GLY A 23 -2.34 -4.43 -8.19
CA GLY A 23 -0.97 -4.74 -7.79
C GLY A 23 0.04 -3.68 -8.23
N ALA A 24 -0.04 -3.24 -9.49
CA ALA A 24 0.79 -2.18 -10.02
C ALA A 24 0.49 -0.83 -9.33
N THR A 25 -0.77 -0.57 -8.99
CA THR A 25 -1.15 0.63 -8.23
C THR A 25 -0.62 0.61 -6.80
N ILE A 26 -0.62 -0.53 -6.11
CA ILE A 26 0.04 -0.69 -4.81
C ILE A 26 1.54 -0.39 -4.93
N ARG A 27 2.19 -0.94 -5.97
CA ARG A 27 3.61 -0.70 -6.24
C ARG A 27 3.90 0.79 -6.44
N LYS A 28 3.10 1.45 -7.28
CA LYS A 28 3.20 2.88 -7.55
C LYS A 28 3.21 3.68 -6.24
N TRP A 29 2.20 3.49 -5.39
CA TRP A 29 2.12 4.21 -4.12
C TRP A 29 3.28 3.88 -3.19
N ARG A 30 3.68 2.61 -3.09
CA ARG A 30 4.87 2.25 -2.31
C ARG A 30 6.12 3.01 -2.78
N GLU A 31 6.32 3.13 -4.10
CA GLU A 31 7.44 3.86 -4.70
C GLU A 31 7.32 5.37 -4.51
N GLU A 32 6.12 5.96 -4.61
CA GLU A 32 5.89 7.40 -4.35
C GLU A 32 6.19 7.81 -2.90
N PHE A 33 6.05 6.89 -1.95
CA PHE A 33 6.45 7.08 -0.55
C PHE A 33 7.93 6.71 -0.28
N ASP A 34 8.70 6.35 -1.31
CA ASP A 34 10.07 5.86 -1.18
C ASP A 34 10.22 4.71 -0.17
N VAL A 35 9.24 3.80 -0.14
CA VAL A 35 9.23 2.65 0.78
C VAL A 35 9.77 1.41 0.06
N ALA A 36 10.78 0.75 0.64
CA ALA A 36 11.25 -0.53 0.11
C ALA A 36 10.22 -1.65 0.39
N GLN A 37 10.15 -2.67 -0.48
CA GLN A 37 9.28 -3.83 -0.25
C GLN A 37 9.53 -4.50 1.11
N THR A 38 10.79 -4.55 1.54
CA THR A 38 11.18 -5.09 2.86
C THR A 38 10.61 -4.26 4.00
N THR A 39 10.71 -2.93 3.92
CA THR A 39 10.16 -2.03 4.94
C THR A 39 8.66 -2.15 5.07
N LEU A 40 7.94 -2.21 3.94
CA LEU A 40 6.49 -2.42 3.97
C LEU A 40 6.15 -3.81 4.51
N ALA A 41 6.90 -4.85 4.13
CA ALA A 41 6.67 -6.20 4.62
C ALA A 41 6.86 -6.33 6.14
N ASP A 42 7.90 -5.67 6.68
CA ASP A 42 8.16 -5.60 8.11
C ASP A 42 6.99 -4.92 8.84
N GLU A 43 6.48 -3.81 8.32
CA GLU A 43 5.30 -3.11 8.87
C GLU A 43 4.04 -3.99 8.86
N LEU A 44 3.86 -4.77 7.79
CA LEU A 44 2.71 -5.64 7.60
C LEU A 44 2.83 -6.98 8.35
N GLY A 45 3.99 -7.29 8.95
CA GLY A 45 4.25 -8.58 9.60
C GLY A 45 4.25 -9.76 8.62
N VAL A 46 4.69 -9.55 7.38
CA VAL A 46 4.76 -10.58 6.32
C VAL A 46 6.16 -10.63 5.71
N SER A 47 6.43 -11.62 4.85
CA SER A 47 7.68 -11.63 4.09
C SER A 47 7.64 -10.66 2.91
N ALA A 48 8.81 -10.12 2.51
CA ALA A 48 8.93 -9.26 1.33
C ALA A 48 8.42 -9.92 0.03
N SER A 49 8.46 -11.26 -0.05
CA SER A 49 7.86 -12.01 -1.17
C SER A 49 6.34 -11.84 -1.26
N VAL A 50 5.64 -11.68 -0.15
CA VAL A 50 4.17 -11.43 -0.16
C VAL A 50 3.87 -10.07 -0.77
N VAL A 51 4.64 -9.04 -0.41
CA VAL A 51 4.52 -7.71 -1.01
C VAL A 51 4.82 -7.78 -2.50
N SER A 52 5.93 -8.42 -2.88
CA SER A 52 6.30 -8.63 -4.29
C SER A 52 5.22 -9.37 -5.09
N ASP A 53 4.59 -10.39 -4.51
CA ASP A 53 3.54 -11.18 -5.17
C ASP A 53 2.32 -10.32 -5.52
N TYR A 54 1.90 -9.44 -4.62
CA TYR A 54 0.82 -8.51 -4.89
C TYR A 54 1.22 -7.50 -5.95
N GLU A 55 2.40 -6.90 -5.81
CA GLU A 55 2.88 -5.86 -6.73
C GLU A 55 3.12 -6.35 -8.16
N SER A 56 3.49 -7.62 -8.31
CA SER A 56 3.68 -8.23 -9.63
C SER A 56 2.41 -8.85 -10.21
N GLY A 57 1.27 -8.78 -9.51
CA GLY A 57 0.04 -9.45 -9.92
C GLY A 57 0.07 -10.98 -9.84
N ARG A 58 1.07 -11.60 -9.20
CA ARG A 58 1.08 -13.07 -8.96
C ARG A 58 -0.03 -13.48 -8.00
N ARG A 59 -0.38 -12.58 -7.07
CA ARG A 59 -1.61 -12.65 -6.29
C ARG A 59 -2.63 -11.71 -6.89
N GLU A 60 -3.57 -12.28 -7.62
CA GLU A 60 -4.66 -11.52 -8.23
C GLU A 60 -5.57 -10.92 -7.17
N ASN A 61 -6.07 -9.71 -7.43
CA ASN A 61 -7.15 -9.05 -6.69
C ASN A 61 -6.94 -8.97 -5.16
N PRO A 62 -6.16 -8.00 -4.66
CA PRO A 62 -6.01 -7.79 -3.23
C PRO A 62 -7.38 -7.53 -2.58
N GLY A 63 -7.76 -8.38 -1.61
CA GLY A 63 -8.99 -8.17 -0.86
C GLY A 63 -8.93 -6.89 -0.02
N ILE A 64 -10.10 -6.38 0.42
CA ILE A 64 -10.22 -5.12 1.16
C ILE A 64 -9.32 -5.04 2.40
N GLY A 65 -9.08 -6.17 3.07
CA GLY A 65 -8.17 -6.23 4.23
C GLY A 65 -6.70 -6.06 3.86
N VAL A 66 -6.28 -6.46 2.66
CA VAL A 66 -4.91 -6.21 2.15
C VAL A 66 -4.76 -4.74 1.81
N VAL A 67 -5.72 -4.18 1.06
CA VAL A 67 -5.70 -2.75 0.68
C VAL A 67 -5.61 -1.88 1.93
N ARG A 68 -6.45 -2.12 2.94
CA ARG A 68 -6.40 -1.39 4.21
C ARG A 68 -5.01 -1.43 4.85
N ARG A 69 -4.45 -2.62 5.06
CA ARG A 69 -3.16 -2.75 5.75
C ARG A 69 -2.02 -2.10 4.96
N VAL A 70 -2.04 -2.21 3.62
CA VAL A 70 -1.03 -1.54 2.78
C VAL A 70 -1.11 -0.02 2.94
N VAL A 71 -2.32 0.55 2.84
CA VAL A 71 -2.53 2.00 2.99
C VAL A 71 -2.08 2.47 4.38
N GLU A 72 -2.56 1.81 5.44
CA GLU A 72 -2.18 2.13 6.82
C GLU A 72 -0.67 1.98 7.05
N GLY A 73 -0.06 0.93 6.48
CA GLY A 73 1.37 0.67 6.60
C GLY A 73 2.24 1.71 5.89
N LEU A 74 1.85 2.13 4.67
CA LEU A 74 2.55 3.20 3.96
C LEU A 74 2.51 4.51 4.73
N LEU A 75 1.33 4.90 5.23
CA LEU A 75 1.16 6.12 6.02
C LEU A 75 1.92 6.05 7.35
N ALA A 76 1.94 4.89 8.02
CA ALA A 76 2.69 4.69 9.26
C ALA A 76 4.21 4.77 9.05
N VAL A 77 4.72 4.26 7.91
CA VAL A 77 6.14 4.40 7.55
C VAL A 77 6.50 5.86 7.28
N ASP A 78 5.63 6.58 6.57
CA ASP A 78 5.79 8.00 6.23
C ASP A 78 5.80 8.90 7.48
N GLU A 79 4.82 8.73 8.38
CA GLU A 79 4.72 9.47 9.64
C GLU A 79 5.97 9.33 10.52
N ARG A 80 6.66 8.19 10.46
CA ARG A 80 7.91 7.98 11.19
C ARG A 80 9.12 8.65 10.54
N ARG A 81 9.04 9.00 9.25
CA ARG A 81 10.11 9.66 8.49
C ARG A 81 10.01 11.19 8.58
N GLY A 82 8.81 11.74 8.76
CA GLY A 82 8.57 13.14 9.10
C GLY A 82 7.71 13.89 8.11
#